data_AF-A0A9W8HFU2-F1
#
_entry.id   AF-A0A9W8HFU2-F1
#
_cell.length_a   1.000
_cell.length_b   1.000
_cell.length_c   1.000
_cell.angle_alpha   90.00
_cell.angle_beta   90.00
_cell.angle_gamma   90.00
#
_symmetry.space_group_name_H-M   'P 1'
#
loop_
_entity.id
_entity.type
_entity.pdbx_description
1 polymer ?
#
loop_
_entity_poly.entity_id
_entity_poly.type
_entity_poly.pdbx_seq_one_letter_code
_entity_poly.pdbx_strand_id
1 'polypeptide(L)'
;MGRVVVVTGANSGVGLALADQLAARAERAHERLTLVLACRSAARAAAAQAQLQRAHPRCDVRVQQLDTSSVASVERAAAALGAAFARIDVLACNAGAMPIAGLSAAGIARGLLTHPVAFLESSEALCQRRGLLSADGLGLTFQTNVFGHYLLIHRLLPALARAGGRVVWTGSAASRLDFAPADYQHVHGPTPYESSKHIIDQIAAPLDARLQKHGVHCYVVEPGNVCSAFMAAIGIPLFSGLVLVVFYLLRILAGIPRFTVTAECAAAAAPVYVALADTDDLDPRLKYYSCATRAGTPYVVPRPLASSEATSAFLMDRLDSLVEKFSLKLGWADKDNQHITTKAFIFGRMGCVMDKMGPLEDGHSIRALDQHTNTWEPVSRKDRVSKFMCLNALDPELHLSIWKD
;
A
#
# COMPACT_ATOMS: atom_id res chain seq x y z
N MET A 1 23.16 -11.52 -9.13
CA MET A 1 21.85 -11.83 -9.78
C MET A 1 21.02 -10.56 -9.81
N GLY A 2 20.13 -10.38 -10.80
CA GLY A 2 19.27 -9.18 -10.86
C GLY A 2 18.10 -9.26 -9.87
N ARG A 3 17.58 -8.10 -9.44
CA ARG A 3 16.39 -8.03 -8.58
C ARG A 3 15.13 -8.27 -9.42
N VAL A 4 14.15 -8.97 -8.85
CA VAL A 4 12.83 -9.18 -9.43
C VAL A 4 11.80 -8.44 -8.57
N VAL A 5 11.11 -7.47 -9.18
CA VAL A 5 10.07 -6.69 -8.52
C VAL A 5 8.73 -6.93 -9.21
N VAL A 6 7.73 -7.38 -8.45
CA VAL A 6 6.36 -7.55 -8.91
C VAL A 6 5.51 -6.41 -8.37
N VAL A 7 4.88 -5.64 -9.25
CA VAL A 7 3.99 -4.54 -8.86
C VAL A 7 2.58 -4.83 -9.35
N THR A 8 1.63 -4.96 -8.42
CA THR A 8 0.22 -5.16 -8.78
C THR A 8 -0.43 -3.83 -9.18
N GLY A 9 -1.26 -3.84 -10.23
CA GLY A 9 -1.94 -2.63 -10.72
C GLY A 9 -1.00 -1.59 -11.33
N ALA A 10 0.10 -2.03 -11.93
CA ALA A 10 1.16 -1.16 -12.46
C ALA A 10 0.92 -0.61 -13.88
N ASN A 11 -0.32 -0.65 -14.36
CA ASN A 11 -0.68 -0.13 -15.70
C ASN A 11 -1.09 1.36 -15.69
N SER A 12 -1.15 2.01 -14.53
CA SER A 12 -1.55 3.42 -14.38
C SER A 12 -1.24 3.94 -12.96
N GLY A 13 -1.28 5.26 -12.78
CA GLY A 13 -1.24 5.90 -11.46
C GLY A 13 0.02 5.56 -10.66
N VAL A 14 -0.12 5.43 -9.34
CA VAL A 14 1.01 5.18 -8.42
C VAL A 14 1.77 3.91 -8.75
N GLY A 15 1.10 2.84 -9.20
CA GLY A 15 1.77 1.59 -9.57
C GLY A 15 2.69 1.73 -10.78
N LEU A 16 2.24 2.44 -11.82
CA LEU A 16 3.07 2.72 -13.00
C LEU A 16 4.22 3.67 -12.66
N ALA A 17 3.95 4.69 -11.85
CA ALA A 17 4.98 5.62 -11.39
C ALA A 17 6.03 4.92 -10.50
N LEU A 18 5.63 3.97 -9.65
CA LEU A 18 6.56 3.15 -8.87
C LEU A 18 7.43 2.30 -9.80
N ALA A 19 6.83 1.64 -10.77
CA ALA A 19 7.53 0.85 -11.78
C ALA A 19 8.59 1.68 -12.55
N ASP A 20 8.21 2.87 -13.01
CA ASP A 20 9.10 3.84 -13.67
C ASP A 20 10.26 4.27 -12.76
N GLN A 21 9.93 4.68 -11.54
CA GLN A 21 10.91 5.15 -10.55
C GLN A 21 11.89 4.05 -10.10
N LEU A 22 11.48 2.78 -10.05
CA LEU A 22 12.37 1.66 -9.78
C LEU A 22 13.30 1.39 -10.97
N ALA A 23 12.76 1.39 -12.18
CA ALA A 23 13.54 1.18 -13.40
C ALA A 23 14.60 2.28 -13.62
N ALA A 24 14.21 3.55 -13.49
CA ALA A 24 15.11 4.70 -13.57
C ALA A 24 16.26 4.62 -12.55
N ARG A 25 16.00 4.09 -11.35
CA ARG A 25 17.03 3.90 -10.31
C ARG A 25 17.96 2.74 -10.62
N ALA A 26 17.41 1.60 -11.03
CA ALA A 26 18.22 0.44 -11.41
C ALA A 26 19.15 0.79 -12.57
N GLU A 27 18.67 1.53 -13.58
CA GLU A 27 19.49 1.99 -14.69
C GLU A 27 20.62 2.93 -14.26
N ARG A 28 20.34 3.91 -13.39
CA ARG A 28 21.38 4.82 -12.85
C ARG A 28 22.40 4.08 -12.01
N ALA A 29 21.97 3.09 -11.22
CA ALA A 29 22.83 2.27 -10.39
C ALA A 29 23.52 1.13 -11.18
N HIS A 30 23.25 1.00 -12.49
CA HIS A 30 23.72 -0.11 -13.32
C HIS A 30 23.34 -1.50 -12.77
N GLU A 31 22.22 -1.57 -12.05
CA GLU A 31 21.68 -2.81 -11.49
C GLU A 31 20.77 -3.51 -12.51
N ARG A 32 20.81 -4.85 -12.50
CA ARG A 32 19.85 -5.64 -13.29
C ARG A 32 18.52 -5.68 -12.57
N LEU A 33 17.47 -5.17 -13.20
CA LEU A 33 16.10 -5.23 -12.70
C LEU A 33 15.20 -5.96 -13.71
N THR A 34 14.47 -6.96 -13.22
CA THR A 34 13.28 -7.48 -13.87
C THR A 34 12.06 -6.93 -13.15
N LEU A 35 11.22 -6.23 -13.91
CA LEU A 35 10.02 -5.56 -13.41
C LEU A 35 8.78 -6.24 -13.99
N VAL A 36 7.93 -6.78 -13.13
CA VAL A 36 6.71 -7.49 -13.53
C VAL A 36 5.50 -6.63 -13.22
N LEU A 37 4.82 -6.18 -14.28
CA LEU A 37 3.56 -5.44 -14.20
C LEU A 37 2.41 -6.44 -14.08
N ALA A 38 1.96 -6.71 -12.85
CA ALA A 38 0.88 -7.65 -12.59
C ALA A 38 -0.49 -6.94 -12.65
N CYS A 39 -1.22 -7.08 -13.76
CA CYS A 39 -2.37 -6.23 -14.07
C CYS A 39 -3.58 -7.02 -14.59
N ARG A 40 -4.79 -6.52 -14.33
CA ARG A 40 -6.04 -7.14 -14.80
C ARG A 40 -6.23 -7.02 -16.32
N SER A 41 -5.94 -5.84 -16.88
CA SER A 41 -6.17 -5.53 -18.29
C SER A 41 -4.90 -5.77 -19.10
N ALA A 42 -4.89 -6.81 -19.93
CA ALA A 42 -3.75 -7.14 -20.79
C ALA A 42 -3.37 -5.97 -21.73
N ALA A 43 -4.36 -5.32 -22.36
CA ALA A 43 -4.11 -4.21 -23.27
C ALA A 43 -3.44 -3.01 -22.58
N ARG A 44 -3.95 -2.59 -21.42
CA ARG A 44 -3.34 -1.48 -20.65
C ARG A 44 -1.96 -1.86 -20.10
N ALA A 45 -1.78 -3.11 -19.70
CA ALA A 45 -0.50 -3.61 -19.22
C ALA A 45 0.55 -3.63 -20.34
N ALA A 46 0.18 -4.05 -21.55
CA ALA A 46 1.05 -4.02 -22.73
C ALA A 46 1.45 -2.60 -23.12
N ALA A 47 0.52 -1.64 -23.04
CA ALA A 47 0.83 -0.23 -23.28
C ALA A 47 1.83 0.33 -22.24
N ALA A 48 1.61 0.04 -20.95
CA ALA A 48 2.51 0.42 -19.87
C ALA A 48 3.89 -0.26 -20.00
N GLN A 49 3.92 -1.55 -20.36
CA GLN A 49 5.16 -2.28 -20.64
C GLN A 49 5.94 -1.61 -21.77
N ALA A 50 5.28 -1.31 -22.90
CA ALA A 50 5.93 -0.66 -24.04
C ALA A 50 6.43 0.75 -23.68
N GLN A 51 5.72 1.48 -22.82
CA GLN A 51 6.18 2.77 -22.30
C GLN A 51 7.45 2.62 -21.46
N LEU A 52 7.42 1.75 -20.44
CA LEU A 52 8.56 1.56 -19.54
C LEU A 52 9.77 0.96 -20.25
N GLN A 53 9.57 -0.01 -21.15
CA GLN A 53 10.67 -0.61 -21.91
C GLN A 53 11.35 0.40 -22.83
N ARG A 54 10.59 1.35 -23.40
CA ARG A 54 11.14 2.47 -24.19
C ARG A 54 11.91 3.47 -23.33
N ALA A 55 11.38 3.79 -22.14
CA ALA A 55 12.03 4.71 -21.21
C ALA A 55 13.28 4.11 -20.55
N HIS A 56 13.27 2.79 -20.31
CA HIS A 56 14.30 2.06 -19.56
C HIS A 56 14.76 0.80 -20.31
N PRO A 57 15.50 0.96 -21.42
CA PRO A 57 15.89 -0.14 -22.30
C PRO A 57 16.79 -1.19 -21.62
N ARG A 58 17.42 -0.88 -20.48
CA ARG A 58 18.27 -1.84 -19.75
C ARG A 58 17.51 -2.67 -18.71
N CYS A 59 16.26 -2.33 -18.41
CA CYS A 59 15.40 -3.13 -17.55
C CYS A 59 14.62 -4.19 -18.36
N ASP A 60 14.39 -5.35 -17.75
CA ASP A 60 13.53 -6.40 -18.30
C ASP A 60 12.10 -6.18 -17.80
N VAL A 61 11.25 -5.56 -18.63
CA VAL A 61 9.87 -5.25 -18.26
C VAL A 61 8.93 -6.33 -18.80
N ARG A 62 8.22 -7.01 -17.89
CA ARG A 62 7.31 -8.12 -18.20
C ARG A 62 5.90 -7.82 -17.71
N VAL A 63 4.91 -8.51 -18.30
CA VAL A 63 3.51 -8.43 -17.88
C VAL A 63 3.07 -9.77 -17.33
N GLN A 64 2.34 -9.74 -16.21
CA GLN A 64 1.62 -10.88 -15.67
C GLN A 64 0.14 -10.53 -15.59
N GLN A 65 -0.73 -11.34 -16.19
CA GLN A 65 -2.17 -11.14 -16.01
C GLN A 65 -2.55 -11.50 -14.57
N LEU A 66 -3.16 -10.56 -13.86
CA LEU A 66 -3.59 -10.71 -12.47
C LEU A 66 -4.84 -9.86 -12.20
N ASP A 67 -5.96 -10.51 -11.88
CA ASP A 67 -7.12 -9.87 -11.26
C ASP A 67 -7.20 -10.26 -9.79
N THR A 68 -6.89 -9.34 -8.88
CA THR A 68 -6.95 -9.60 -7.43
C THR A 68 -8.37 -9.78 -6.92
N SER A 69 -9.40 -9.46 -7.72
CA SER A 69 -10.80 -9.74 -7.42
C SER A 69 -11.25 -11.16 -7.82
N SER A 70 -10.33 -12.01 -8.30
CA SER A 70 -10.58 -13.40 -8.65
C SER A 70 -9.52 -14.33 -8.07
N VAL A 71 -9.91 -15.23 -7.17
CA VAL A 71 -9.05 -16.26 -6.58
C VAL A 71 -8.38 -17.10 -7.67
N ALA A 72 -9.16 -17.56 -8.65
CA ALA A 72 -8.63 -18.35 -9.76
C ALA A 72 -7.59 -17.57 -10.59
N SER A 73 -7.75 -16.25 -10.74
CA SER A 73 -6.74 -15.41 -11.40
C SER A 73 -5.48 -15.23 -10.57
N VAL A 74 -5.60 -15.02 -9.26
CA VAL A 74 -4.46 -14.88 -8.34
C VAL A 74 -3.57 -16.11 -8.40
N GLU A 75 -4.19 -17.28 -8.46
CA GLU A 75 -3.49 -18.57 -8.38
C GLU A 75 -2.78 -18.93 -9.68
N ARG A 76 -3.44 -18.71 -10.82
CA ARG A 76 -2.77 -18.83 -12.13
C ARG A 76 -1.59 -17.86 -12.23
N ALA A 77 -1.75 -16.63 -11.72
CA ALA A 77 -0.67 -15.64 -11.72
C ALA A 77 0.48 -16.07 -10.80
N ALA A 78 0.19 -16.55 -9.59
CA ALA A 78 1.19 -17.01 -8.65
C ALA A 78 1.97 -18.22 -9.18
N ALA A 79 1.28 -19.19 -9.80
CA ALA A 79 1.92 -20.34 -10.43
C ALA A 79 2.84 -19.92 -11.59
N ALA A 80 2.37 -19.01 -12.46
CA ALA A 80 3.18 -18.48 -13.56
C ALA A 80 4.41 -17.71 -13.06
N LEU A 81 4.25 -16.87 -12.04
CA LEU A 81 5.36 -16.13 -11.41
C LEU A 81 6.36 -17.07 -10.74
N GLY A 82 5.89 -18.06 -9.96
CA GLY A 82 6.73 -19.03 -9.29
C GLY A 82 7.51 -19.94 -10.24
N ALA A 83 6.93 -20.26 -11.40
CA ALA A 83 7.61 -20.99 -12.48
C ALA A 83 8.62 -20.12 -13.22
N ALA A 84 8.31 -18.84 -13.45
CA ALA A 84 9.18 -17.92 -14.18
C ALA A 84 10.35 -17.38 -13.34
N PHE A 85 10.17 -17.26 -12.03
CA PHE A 85 11.13 -16.61 -11.14
C PHE A 85 11.43 -17.45 -9.91
N ALA A 86 12.70 -17.86 -9.79
CA ALA A 86 13.19 -18.55 -8.60
C ALA A 86 13.27 -17.64 -7.36
N ARG A 87 13.20 -16.33 -7.52
CA ARG A 87 13.23 -15.37 -6.40
C ARG A 87 12.38 -14.15 -6.74
N ILE A 88 11.73 -13.56 -5.74
CA ILE A 88 11.04 -12.28 -5.85
C ILE A 88 11.55 -11.40 -4.72
N ASP A 89 12.20 -10.29 -5.05
CA ASP A 89 12.83 -9.40 -4.07
C ASP A 89 11.81 -8.43 -3.46
N VAL A 90 10.87 -7.95 -4.27
CA VAL A 90 9.79 -7.05 -3.82
C VAL A 90 8.46 -7.46 -4.45
N LEU A 91 7.44 -7.63 -3.61
CA LEU A 91 6.03 -7.72 -4.03
C LEU A 91 5.28 -6.46 -3.55
N ALA A 92 5.06 -5.51 -4.46
CA ALA A 92 4.30 -4.31 -4.18
C ALA A 92 2.79 -4.56 -4.42
N CYS A 93 2.06 -4.71 -3.32
CA CYS A 93 0.61 -4.87 -3.28
C CYS A 93 -0.06 -3.49 -3.42
N ASN A 94 -0.05 -2.96 -4.65
CA ASN A 94 -0.52 -1.62 -5.00
C ASN A 94 -1.92 -1.61 -5.63
N ALA A 95 -2.35 -2.68 -6.30
CA ALA A 95 -3.65 -2.74 -6.94
C ALA A 95 -4.77 -2.39 -5.94
N GLY A 96 -5.77 -1.64 -6.41
CA GLY A 96 -6.88 -1.24 -5.57
C GLY A 96 -8.12 -0.84 -6.36
N ALA A 97 -9.28 -1.06 -5.77
CA ALA A 97 -10.56 -0.61 -6.25
C ALA A 97 -11.23 0.28 -5.20
N MET A 98 -11.81 1.38 -5.68
CA MET A 98 -12.75 2.22 -4.95
C MET A 98 -13.89 2.52 -5.91
N PRO A 99 -14.90 1.64 -6.03
CA PRO A 99 -16.01 1.88 -6.94
C PRO A 99 -16.83 3.10 -6.47
N ILE A 100 -16.87 4.16 -7.25
CA ILE A 100 -17.59 5.40 -6.93
C ILE A 100 -18.98 5.36 -7.58
N ALA A 101 -20.01 5.74 -6.82
CA ALA A 101 -21.38 5.91 -7.25
C ALA A 101 -21.69 7.35 -7.69
N GLY A 102 -20.99 8.33 -7.10
CA GLY A 102 -21.14 9.75 -7.40
C GLY A 102 -20.46 10.64 -6.36
N LEU A 103 -20.82 11.92 -6.34
CA LEU A 103 -20.39 12.89 -5.35
C LEU A 103 -21.46 13.10 -4.27
N SER A 104 -21.02 13.29 -3.02
CA SER A 104 -21.91 13.60 -1.90
C SER A 104 -22.00 15.11 -1.68
N ALA A 105 -23.06 15.76 -2.18
CA ALA A 105 -23.25 17.20 -1.94
C ALA A 105 -23.33 17.53 -0.44
N ALA A 106 -24.02 16.68 0.33
CA ALA A 106 -24.11 16.82 1.78
C ALA A 106 -22.77 16.58 2.49
N GLY A 107 -21.98 15.60 2.02
CA GLY A 107 -20.63 15.33 2.53
C GLY A 107 -19.67 16.48 2.25
N ILE A 108 -19.72 17.03 1.03
CA ILE A 108 -18.94 18.23 0.64
C ILE A 108 -19.33 19.43 1.50
N ALA A 109 -20.62 19.73 1.60
CA ALA A 109 -21.10 20.86 2.38
C ALA A 109 -20.70 20.73 3.86
N ARG A 110 -20.93 19.56 4.46
CA ARG A 110 -20.53 19.28 5.84
C ARG A 110 -19.04 19.42 6.03
N GLY A 111 -18.24 18.71 5.23
CA GLY A 111 -16.80 18.65 5.40
C GLY A 111 -16.12 20.00 5.23
N LEU A 112 -16.56 20.82 4.27
CA LEU A 112 -16.08 22.18 4.09
C LEU A 112 -16.48 23.11 5.27
N LEU A 113 -17.64 22.89 5.88
CA LEU A 113 -18.12 23.70 7.01
C LEU A 113 -17.48 23.29 8.36
N THR A 114 -17.26 22.00 8.58
CA THR A 114 -16.85 21.48 9.91
C THR A 114 -15.36 21.24 10.03
N HIS A 115 -14.69 20.82 8.95
CA HIS A 115 -13.26 20.46 8.98
C HIS A 115 -12.63 20.59 7.58
N PRO A 116 -12.54 21.80 7.00
CA PRO A 116 -12.21 21.99 5.59
C PRO A 116 -10.86 21.40 5.18
N VAL A 117 -9.84 21.49 6.04
CA VAL A 117 -8.51 20.93 5.74
C VAL A 117 -8.54 19.40 5.77
N ALA A 118 -9.10 18.80 6.82
CA ALA A 118 -9.19 17.34 6.95
C ALA A 118 -10.08 16.73 5.86
N PHE A 119 -11.15 17.43 5.48
CA PHE A 119 -12.04 17.05 4.38
C PHE A 119 -11.29 16.94 3.04
N LEU A 120 -10.36 17.85 2.75
CA LEU A 120 -9.59 17.82 1.50
C LEU A 120 -8.59 16.66 1.44
N GLU A 121 -8.29 16.04 2.59
CA GLU A 121 -7.51 14.81 2.70
C GLU A 121 -8.40 13.55 2.82
N SER A 122 -9.73 13.72 2.90
CA SER A 122 -10.67 12.62 3.11
C SER A 122 -11.38 12.22 1.82
N SER A 123 -12.07 11.09 1.89
CA SER A 123 -12.92 10.58 0.81
C SER A 123 -14.40 10.91 1.00
N GLU A 124 -14.75 11.80 1.95
CA GLU A 124 -16.16 12.12 2.29
C GLU A 124 -16.95 12.74 1.13
N ALA A 125 -16.25 13.35 0.18
CA ALA A 125 -16.87 13.86 -1.04
C ALA A 125 -17.36 12.73 -1.98
N LEU A 126 -16.86 11.50 -1.81
CA LEU A 126 -17.04 10.39 -2.73
C LEU A 126 -18.08 9.41 -2.18
N CYS A 127 -19.21 9.28 -2.86
CA CYS A 127 -20.17 8.22 -2.57
C CYS A 127 -19.61 6.89 -3.09
N GLN A 128 -19.21 5.99 -2.22
CA GLN A 128 -18.75 4.67 -2.62
C GLN A 128 -19.92 3.71 -2.87
N ARG A 129 -19.81 2.87 -3.89
CA ARG A 129 -20.80 1.81 -4.17
C ARG A 129 -20.71 0.75 -3.07
N ARG A 130 -21.88 0.31 -2.62
CA ARG A 130 -22.07 -0.69 -1.56
C ARG A 130 -22.72 -1.95 -2.15
N GLY A 131 -22.67 -3.06 -1.42
CA GLY A 131 -23.28 -4.32 -1.81
C GLY A 131 -22.58 -5.05 -2.96
N LEU A 132 -21.39 -4.59 -3.37
CA LEU A 132 -20.68 -5.18 -4.49
C LEU A 132 -19.95 -6.45 -4.05
N LEU A 133 -20.26 -7.55 -4.72
CA LEU A 133 -19.58 -8.82 -4.57
C LEU A 133 -18.73 -9.12 -5.81
N SER A 134 -17.62 -9.82 -5.61
CA SER A 134 -16.84 -10.45 -6.67
C SER A 134 -17.51 -11.73 -7.18
N ALA A 135 -16.95 -12.31 -8.24
CA ALA A 135 -17.34 -13.63 -8.73
C ALA A 135 -17.10 -14.76 -7.69
N ASP A 136 -16.23 -14.53 -6.71
CA ASP A 136 -15.95 -15.47 -5.63
C ASP A 136 -16.92 -15.35 -4.44
N GLY A 137 -17.86 -14.39 -4.49
CA GLY A 137 -18.83 -14.14 -3.43
C GLY A 137 -18.26 -13.38 -2.23
N LEU A 138 -17.12 -12.70 -2.39
CA LEU A 138 -16.53 -11.82 -1.38
C LEU A 138 -16.86 -10.35 -1.72
N GLY A 139 -16.82 -9.47 -0.73
CA GLY A 139 -16.88 -8.02 -0.95
C GLY A 139 -15.84 -7.59 -1.97
N LEU A 140 -16.28 -6.95 -3.06
CA LEU A 140 -15.43 -6.65 -4.21
C LEU A 140 -14.20 -5.82 -3.81
N THR A 141 -14.42 -4.75 -3.03
CA THR A 141 -13.36 -3.86 -2.55
C THR A 141 -12.42 -4.57 -1.59
N PHE A 142 -12.97 -5.34 -0.64
CA PHE A 142 -12.20 -6.17 0.28
C PHE A 142 -11.31 -7.17 -0.47
N GLN A 143 -11.87 -7.91 -1.43
CA GLN A 143 -11.11 -8.91 -2.15
C GLN A 143 -10.02 -8.28 -3.02
N THR A 144 -10.35 -7.21 -3.75
CA THR A 144 -9.39 -6.54 -4.65
C THR A 144 -8.21 -5.96 -3.86
N ASN A 145 -8.49 -5.33 -2.72
CA ASN A 145 -7.49 -4.55 -1.98
C ASN A 145 -6.73 -5.40 -0.97
N VAL A 146 -7.39 -6.41 -0.36
CA VAL A 146 -6.85 -7.20 0.75
C VAL A 146 -6.68 -8.66 0.36
N PHE A 147 -7.78 -9.42 0.22
CA PHE A 147 -7.71 -10.88 0.20
C PHE A 147 -6.96 -11.43 -1.03
N GLY A 148 -7.12 -10.81 -2.20
CA GLY A 148 -6.39 -11.21 -3.40
C GLY A 148 -4.87 -11.06 -3.25
N HIS A 149 -4.41 -10.00 -2.59
CA HIS A 149 -3.00 -9.81 -2.26
C HIS A 149 -2.54 -10.77 -1.15
N TYR A 150 -3.36 -10.96 -0.12
CA TYR A 150 -3.07 -11.90 0.96
C TYR A 150 -2.82 -13.30 0.39
N LEU A 151 -3.72 -13.79 -0.46
CA LEU A 151 -3.54 -15.07 -1.15
C LEU A 151 -2.29 -15.08 -2.04
N LEU A 152 -2.03 -14.01 -2.80
CA LEU A 152 -0.84 -13.91 -3.64
C LEU A 152 0.46 -14.02 -2.83
N ILE A 153 0.53 -13.36 -1.66
CA ILE A 153 1.68 -13.43 -0.74
C ILE A 153 1.89 -14.86 -0.26
N HIS A 154 0.83 -15.55 0.14
CA HIS A 154 0.89 -16.96 0.57
C HIS A 154 1.45 -17.87 -0.53
N ARG A 155 1.00 -17.68 -1.78
CA ARG A 155 1.46 -18.52 -2.90
C ARG A 155 2.87 -18.18 -3.38
N LEU A 156 3.31 -16.93 -3.22
CA LEU A 156 4.65 -16.49 -3.60
C LEU A 156 5.68 -16.58 -2.48
N LEU A 157 5.29 -17.02 -1.28
CA LEU A 157 6.18 -17.14 -0.12
C LEU A 157 7.47 -17.92 -0.44
N PRO A 158 7.47 -19.05 -1.17
CA PRO A 158 8.72 -19.74 -1.51
C PRO A 158 9.67 -18.90 -2.39
N ALA A 159 9.15 -18.05 -3.28
CA ALA A 159 9.98 -17.17 -4.10
C ALA A 159 10.46 -15.93 -3.32
N LEU A 160 9.61 -15.39 -2.44
CA LEU A 160 9.97 -14.29 -1.53
C LEU A 160 11.05 -14.72 -0.54
N ALA A 161 10.89 -15.89 0.09
CA ALA A 161 11.83 -16.44 1.07
C ALA A 161 13.22 -16.67 0.46
N ARG A 162 13.29 -17.19 -0.77
CA ARG A 162 14.55 -17.36 -1.50
C ARG A 162 15.31 -16.06 -1.74
N ALA A 163 14.61 -14.92 -1.77
CA ALA A 163 15.24 -13.61 -1.92
C ALA A 163 15.63 -12.95 -0.58
N GLY A 164 15.10 -13.42 0.55
CA GLY A 164 14.97 -12.55 1.73
C GLY A 164 14.11 -11.32 1.42
N GLY A 165 13.08 -11.51 0.59
CA GLY A 165 12.34 -10.44 -0.07
C GLY A 165 11.40 -9.68 0.88
N ARG A 166 10.64 -8.75 0.32
CA ARG A 166 9.65 -7.98 1.08
C ARG A 166 8.33 -7.78 0.36
N VAL A 167 7.28 -7.66 1.15
CA VAL A 167 5.94 -7.28 0.74
C VAL A 167 5.74 -5.81 1.09
N VAL A 168 5.24 -5.02 0.15
CA VAL A 168 4.95 -3.60 0.34
C VAL A 168 3.48 -3.36 0.06
N TRP A 169 2.69 -3.13 1.10
CA TRP A 169 1.27 -2.82 0.98
C TRP A 169 1.04 -1.34 0.74
N THR A 170 0.23 -1.00 -0.26
CA THR A 170 -0.26 0.37 -0.42
C THR A 170 -1.50 0.59 0.44
N GLY A 171 -1.32 1.23 1.59
CA GLY A 171 -2.37 1.67 2.51
C GLY A 171 -3.03 3.00 2.09
N SER A 172 -3.63 3.68 3.06
CA SER A 172 -4.23 5.02 2.94
C SER A 172 -4.19 5.73 4.29
N ALA A 173 -4.28 7.06 4.34
CA ALA A 173 -4.43 7.80 5.59
C ALA A 173 -5.81 7.61 6.28
N ALA A 174 -6.70 6.80 5.69
CA ALA A 174 -7.98 6.44 6.27
C ALA A 174 -7.83 5.90 7.70
N SER A 175 -8.22 6.72 8.68
CA SER A 175 -7.98 6.48 10.11
C SER A 175 -9.15 5.81 10.82
N ARG A 176 -10.34 5.78 10.21
CA ARG A 176 -11.58 5.35 10.87
C ARG A 176 -12.18 4.13 10.20
N LEU A 177 -12.20 3.02 10.94
CA LEU A 177 -12.96 1.83 10.57
C LEU A 177 -14.17 1.77 11.51
N ASP A 178 -15.38 1.87 10.95
CA ASP A 178 -16.61 1.50 11.67
C ASP A 178 -16.74 -0.02 11.56
N PHE A 179 -16.08 -0.73 12.47
CA PHE A 179 -15.87 -2.17 12.39
C PHE A 179 -17.09 -2.91 12.92
N ALA A 180 -17.86 -3.51 12.01
CA ALA A 180 -18.85 -4.51 12.38
C ALA A 180 -18.24 -5.90 12.15
N PRO A 181 -17.97 -6.71 13.20
CA PRO A 181 -17.44 -8.06 13.03
C PRO A 181 -18.28 -8.95 12.09
N ALA A 182 -19.59 -8.72 12.05
CA ALA A 182 -20.52 -9.43 11.17
C ALA A 182 -20.39 -9.05 9.68
N ASP A 183 -19.89 -7.85 9.37
CA ASP A 183 -19.60 -7.36 8.02
C ASP A 183 -18.15 -6.87 7.96
N TYR A 184 -17.21 -7.75 8.34
CA TYR A 184 -15.78 -7.41 8.40
C TYR A 184 -15.18 -7.07 7.02
N GLN A 185 -15.86 -7.45 5.94
CA GLN A 185 -15.50 -7.09 4.56
C GLN A 185 -16.08 -5.73 4.14
N HIS A 186 -16.92 -5.14 4.99
CA HIS A 186 -17.57 -3.85 4.83
C HIS A 186 -18.36 -3.74 3.52
N VAL A 187 -19.10 -4.81 3.20
CA VAL A 187 -19.91 -4.92 1.98
C VAL A 187 -21.06 -3.92 2.01
N HIS A 188 -21.71 -3.78 3.17
CA HIS A 188 -22.90 -2.94 3.32
C HIS A 188 -22.61 -1.58 3.96
N GLY A 189 -21.43 -1.43 4.56
CA GLY A 189 -21.01 -0.20 5.22
C GLY A 189 -20.74 0.98 4.26
N PRO A 190 -20.65 2.20 4.79
CA PRO A 190 -20.58 3.42 4.00
C PRO A 190 -19.25 3.65 3.30
N THR A 191 -18.16 3.04 3.80
CA THR A 191 -16.78 3.32 3.40
C THR A 191 -15.96 2.04 3.13
N PRO A 192 -16.35 1.21 2.13
CA PRO A 192 -15.67 -0.06 1.86
C PRO A 192 -14.17 0.08 1.54
N TYR A 193 -13.76 1.17 0.88
CA TYR A 193 -12.36 1.42 0.55
C TYR A 193 -11.52 1.69 1.79
N GLU A 194 -11.93 2.61 2.65
CA GLU A 194 -11.25 2.97 3.90
C GLU A 194 -11.15 1.75 4.80
N SER A 195 -12.24 0.99 4.92
CA SER A 195 -12.24 -0.25 5.68
C SER A 195 -11.20 -1.23 5.16
N SER A 196 -11.12 -1.43 3.83
CA SER A 196 -10.10 -2.29 3.23
C SER A 196 -8.66 -1.81 3.50
N LYS A 197 -8.42 -0.49 3.55
CA LYS A 197 -7.10 0.08 3.81
C LYS A 197 -6.71 0.03 5.28
N HIS A 198 -7.68 0.09 6.17
CA HIS A 198 -7.44 -0.08 7.60
C HIS A 198 -7.31 -1.57 7.97
N ILE A 199 -7.95 -2.50 7.26
CA ILE A 199 -7.64 -3.94 7.39
C ILE A 199 -6.16 -4.20 7.10
N ILE A 200 -5.57 -3.55 6.08
CA ILE A 200 -4.13 -3.63 5.80
C ILE A 200 -3.30 -3.21 7.01
N ASP A 201 -3.66 -2.09 7.66
CA ASP A 201 -2.95 -1.60 8.84
C ASP A 201 -3.04 -2.59 10.02
N GLN A 202 -4.20 -3.25 10.20
CA GLN A 202 -4.40 -4.27 11.25
C GLN A 202 -3.57 -5.54 10.99
N ILE A 203 -3.49 -6.00 9.73
CA ILE A 203 -2.84 -7.28 9.42
C ILE A 203 -1.33 -7.17 9.17
N ALA A 204 -0.80 -5.97 8.95
CA ALA A 204 0.60 -5.79 8.53
C ALA A 204 1.61 -6.35 9.54
N ALA A 205 1.53 -5.93 10.80
CA ALA A 205 2.45 -6.40 11.86
C ALA A 205 2.33 -7.91 12.16
N PRO A 206 1.13 -8.50 12.37
CA PRO A 206 1.04 -9.94 12.58
C PRO A 206 1.42 -10.75 11.34
N LEU A 207 1.20 -10.24 10.13
CA LEU A 207 1.67 -10.88 8.90
C LEU A 207 3.20 -10.83 8.80
N ASP A 208 3.83 -9.70 9.10
CA ASP A 208 5.30 -9.58 9.18
C ASP A 208 5.90 -10.60 10.15
N ALA A 209 5.36 -10.71 11.36
CA ALA A 209 5.82 -11.68 12.37
C ALA A 209 5.73 -13.15 11.88
N ARG A 210 4.79 -13.46 10.97
CA ARG A 210 4.70 -14.78 10.33
C ARG A 210 5.72 -14.93 9.20
N LEU A 211 5.87 -13.90 8.36
CA LEU A 211 6.76 -13.90 7.19
C LEU A 211 8.25 -13.86 7.58
N GLN A 212 8.59 -13.18 8.68
CA GLN A 212 9.97 -13.04 9.15
C GLN A 212 10.61 -14.39 9.50
N LYS A 213 9.80 -15.39 9.88
CA LYS A 213 10.25 -16.79 10.07
C LYS A 213 10.85 -17.41 8.81
N HIS A 214 10.56 -16.83 7.64
CA HIS A 214 11.09 -17.21 6.34
C HIS A 214 12.04 -16.17 5.76
N GLY A 215 12.50 -15.20 6.56
CA GLY A 215 13.35 -14.10 6.11
C GLY A 215 12.64 -13.07 5.22
N VAL A 216 11.31 -13.02 5.24
CA VAL A 216 10.51 -12.09 4.45
C VAL A 216 9.91 -11.03 5.35
N HIS A 217 9.98 -9.76 4.94
CA HIS A 217 9.39 -8.65 5.70
C HIS A 217 8.16 -8.05 5.03
N CYS A 218 7.29 -7.42 5.80
CA CYS A 218 6.07 -6.78 5.34
C CYS A 218 5.98 -5.34 5.86
N TYR A 219 5.78 -4.41 4.94
CA TYR A 219 5.72 -2.98 5.23
C TYR A 219 4.48 -2.34 4.64
N VAL A 220 4.03 -1.22 5.24
CA VAL A 220 2.91 -0.43 4.73
C VAL A 220 3.42 0.94 4.28
N VAL A 221 3.10 1.28 3.03
CA VAL A 221 3.33 2.62 2.47
C VAL A 221 2.01 3.31 2.25
N GLU A 222 2.04 4.64 2.32
CA GLU A 222 0.91 5.49 2.01
C GLU A 222 1.40 6.52 0.95
N PRO A 223 0.71 6.67 -0.19
CA PRO A 223 1.19 7.48 -1.33
C PRO A 223 0.87 8.98 -1.23
N GLY A 224 0.16 9.43 -0.21
CA GLY A 224 -0.35 10.79 -0.09
C GLY A 224 -1.59 11.03 -0.97
N ASN A 225 -2.05 12.28 -0.96
CA ASN A 225 -3.16 12.75 -1.78
C ASN A 225 -2.70 12.97 -3.22
N VAL A 226 -2.85 11.93 -4.02
CA VAL A 226 -2.58 11.93 -5.45
C VAL A 226 -3.86 12.29 -6.20
N CYS A 227 -3.77 13.24 -7.14
CA CYS A 227 -4.81 13.49 -8.13
C CYS A 227 -4.84 12.33 -9.13
N SER A 228 -5.39 11.20 -8.66
CA SER A 228 -5.27 9.90 -9.30
C SER A 228 -6.35 9.63 -10.35
N ALA A 229 -6.22 8.49 -11.03
CA ALA A 229 -7.24 7.96 -11.93
C ALA A 229 -8.61 7.73 -11.26
N PHE A 230 -8.69 7.65 -9.92
CA PHE A 230 -9.97 7.58 -9.22
C PHE A 230 -10.80 8.86 -9.40
N MET A 231 -10.15 10.02 -9.49
CA MET A 231 -10.84 11.29 -9.78
C MET A 231 -11.27 11.38 -11.24
N ALA A 232 -10.50 10.79 -12.16
CA ALA A 232 -10.88 10.68 -13.57
C ALA A 232 -12.13 9.81 -13.78
N ALA A 233 -12.38 8.83 -12.90
CA ALA A 233 -13.58 7.98 -12.94
C ALA A 233 -14.89 8.73 -12.65
N ILE A 234 -14.82 9.94 -12.09
CA ILE A 234 -15.98 10.82 -11.89
C ILE A 234 -16.46 11.39 -13.25
N GLY A 235 -15.58 11.42 -14.27
CA GLY A 235 -15.95 11.77 -15.64
C GLY A 235 -16.22 13.27 -15.88
N ILE A 236 -15.77 14.15 -14.97
CA ILE A 236 -15.96 15.60 -15.06
C ILE A 236 -14.58 16.28 -15.14
N PRO A 237 -14.05 16.56 -16.35
CA PRO A 237 -12.69 17.10 -16.51
C PRO A 237 -12.44 18.42 -15.78
N LEU A 238 -13.43 19.32 -15.75
CA LEU A 238 -13.34 20.59 -15.03
C LEU A 238 -13.16 20.37 -13.51
N PHE A 239 -13.86 19.40 -12.95
CA PHE A 239 -13.75 19.05 -11.53
C PHE A 239 -12.36 18.48 -11.21
N SER A 240 -11.85 17.57 -12.04
CA SER A 240 -10.49 17.02 -11.87
C SER A 240 -9.41 18.12 -11.97
N GLY A 241 -9.56 19.05 -12.92
CA GLY A 241 -8.66 20.20 -13.04
C GLY A 241 -8.72 21.14 -11.83
N LEU A 242 -9.92 21.40 -11.31
CA LEU A 242 -10.10 22.20 -10.10
C LEU A 242 -9.46 21.53 -8.88
N VAL A 243 -9.69 20.23 -8.68
CA VAL A 243 -9.08 19.46 -7.57
C VAL A 243 -7.56 19.50 -7.66
N LEU A 244 -6.99 19.37 -8.87
CA LEU A 244 -5.55 19.49 -9.08
C LEU A 244 -5.01 20.87 -8.65
N VAL A 245 -5.67 21.95 -9.07
CA VAL A 245 -5.31 23.31 -8.66
C VAL A 245 -5.39 23.48 -7.14
N VAL A 246 -6.49 23.02 -6.52
CA VAL A 246 -6.66 23.07 -5.06
C VAL A 246 -5.54 22.30 -4.36
N PHE A 247 -5.19 21.10 -4.81
CA PHE A 247 -4.11 20.31 -4.20
C PHE A 247 -2.75 21.02 -4.31
N TYR A 248 -2.45 21.66 -5.44
CA TYR A 248 -1.24 22.49 -5.58
C TYR A 248 -1.27 23.71 -4.65
N LEU A 249 -2.41 24.40 -4.54
CA LEU A 249 -2.55 25.56 -3.64
C LEU A 249 -2.36 25.15 -2.17
N LEU A 250 -2.97 24.05 -1.73
CA LEU A 250 -2.80 23.51 -0.38
C LEU A 250 -1.34 23.11 -0.12
N ARG A 251 -0.67 22.51 -1.10
CA ARG A 251 0.76 22.16 -0.99
C ARG A 251 1.64 23.41 -0.90
N ILE A 252 1.46 24.38 -1.79
CA ILE A 252 2.36 25.54 -1.94
C ILE A 252 2.10 26.59 -0.85
N LEU A 253 0.84 26.96 -0.64
CA LEU A 253 0.46 28.06 0.25
C LEU A 253 0.32 27.60 1.70
N ALA A 254 -0.47 26.54 1.93
CA ALA A 254 -0.68 26.00 3.28
C ALA A 254 0.47 25.09 3.74
N GLY A 255 1.34 24.64 2.83
CA GLY A 255 2.49 23.80 3.18
C GLY A 255 2.10 22.40 3.64
N ILE A 256 0.90 21.93 3.28
CA ILE A 256 0.40 20.63 3.73
C ILE A 256 1.18 19.52 3.00
N PRO A 257 1.97 18.72 3.73
CA PRO A 257 2.95 17.85 3.10
C PRO A 257 2.34 16.60 2.46
N ARG A 258 1.11 16.26 2.82
CA ARG A 258 0.40 15.05 2.37
C ARG A 258 -0.06 15.14 0.92
N PHE A 259 -0.11 16.34 0.34
CA PHE A 259 -0.44 16.55 -1.07
C PHE A 259 0.78 16.29 -1.94
N THR A 260 0.99 15.03 -2.30
CA THR A 260 1.97 14.63 -3.32
C THR A 260 1.55 15.05 -4.72
N VAL A 261 0.22 15.22 -4.93
CA VAL A 261 -0.44 15.73 -6.15
C VAL A 261 -0.31 14.79 -7.34
N THR A 262 0.90 14.37 -7.70
CA THR A 262 1.18 13.50 -8.85
C THR A 262 1.59 12.10 -8.41
N ALA A 263 1.39 11.12 -9.29
CA ALA A 263 1.76 9.74 -9.03
C ALA A 263 3.28 9.57 -8.93
N GLU A 264 4.04 10.35 -9.69
CA GLU A 264 5.51 10.36 -9.70
C GLU A 264 6.05 10.85 -8.36
N CYS A 265 5.51 11.96 -7.84
CA CYS A 265 5.92 12.49 -6.53
C CYS A 265 5.59 11.51 -5.40
N ALA A 266 4.39 10.91 -5.44
CA ALA A 266 3.97 9.89 -4.49
C ALA A 266 4.87 8.65 -4.53
N ALA A 267 5.09 8.08 -5.72
CA ALA A 267 5.89 6.87 -5.88
C ALA A 267 7.35 7.09 -5.51
N ALA A 268 7.93 8.23 -5.88
CA ALA A 268 9.32 8.58 -5.56
C ALA A 268 9.58 8.72 -4.05
N ALA A 269 8.52 8.81 -3.23
CA ALA A 269 8.61 8.87 -1.78
C ALA A 269 8.57 7.47 -1.12
N ALA A 270 7.53 7.17 -0.34
CA ALA A 270 7.48 5.97 0.51
C ALA A 270 7.51 4.65 -0.28
N PRO A 271 6.78 4.49 -1.41
CA PRO A 271 6.81 3.26 -2.19
C PRO A 271 8.21 2.86 -2.63
N VAL A 272 8.99 3.80 -3.18
CA VAL A 272 10.37 3.51 -3.59
C VAL A 272 11.32 3.38 -2.39
N TYR A 273 11.19 4.22 -1.36
CA TYR A 273 11.99 4.11 -0.15
C TYR A 273 11.91 2.70 0.43
N VAL A 274 10.69 2.24 0.71
CA VAL A 274 10.46 0.93 1.34
C VAL A 274 10.81 -0.22 0.40
N ALA A 275 10.70 -0.05 -0.93
CA ALA A 275 11.09 -1.08 -1.88
C ALA A 275 12.62 -1.28 -1.95
N LEU A 276 13.43 -0.24 -1.69
CA LEU A 276 14.87 -0.26 -1.93
C LEU A 276 15.76 -0.11 -0.70
N ALA A 277 15.25 0.42 0.41
CA ALA A 277 16.04 0.64 1.63
C ALA A 277 16.55 -0.68 2.21
N ASP A 278 17.66 -0.62 2.94
CA ASP A 278 18.10 -1.77 3.73
C ASP A 278 17.05 -2.14 4.76
N THR A 279 16.90 -3.43 5.03
CA THR A 279 15.89 -3.94 5.97
C THR A 279 16.10 -3.35 7.37
N ASP A 280 17.35 -3.13 7.78
CA ASP A 280 17.71 -2.57 9.09
C ASP A 280 17.31 -1.10 9.25
N ASP A 281 17.08 -0.38 8.14
CA ASP A 281 16.58 1.00 8.11
C ASP A 281 15.05 1.08 8.22
N LEU A 282 14.36 -0.07 8.25
CA LEU A 282 12.91 -0.16 8.26
C LEU A 282 12.37 -0.85 9.52
N ASP A 283 11.22 -0.38 10.00
CA ASP A 283 10.47 -0.96 11.11
C ASP A 283 9.08 -1.37 10.59
N PRO A 284 8.75 -2.68 10.59
CA PRO A 284 7.44 -3.20 10.17
C PRO A 284 6.25 -2.67 10.98
N ARG A 285 6.49 -2.08 12.16
CA ARG A 285 5.46 -1.46 13.01
C ARG A 285 5.09 -0.05 12.55
N LEU A 286 5.83 0.49 11.58
CA LEU A 286 5.61 1.82 11.03
C LEU A 286 4.94 1.76 9.67
N LYS A 287 4.09 2.76 9.43
CA LYS A 287 3.56 3.13 8.14
C LYS A 287 4.34 4.30 7.58
N TYR A 288 4.82 4.14 6.35
CA TYR A 288 5.64 5.13 5.67
C TYR A 288 4.78 6.02 4.79
N TYR A 289 4.65 7.28 5.16
CA TYR A 289 3.85 8.26 4.45
C TYR A 289 4.68 8.99 3.41
N SER A 290 4.16 9.04 2.18
CA SER A 290 4.69 9.88 1.12
C SER A 290 4.28 11.31 1.37
N CYS A 291 5.27 12.19 1.40
CA CYS A 291 5.09 13.61 1.60
C CYS A 291 5.83 14.38 0.51
N ALA A 292 5.43 15.63 0.31
CA ALA A 292 6.08 16.55 -0.62
C ALA A 292 6.35 17.89 0.07
N THR A 293 7.49 18.51 -0.23
CA THR A 293 7.74 19.90 0.17
C THR A 293 6.79 20.84 -0.59
N ARG A 294 6.77 22.13 -0.21
CA ARG A 294 6.05 23.17 -0.97
C ARG A 294 6.44 23.17 -2.46
N ALA A 295 7.73 22.96 -2.73
CA ALA A 295 8.28 22.87 -4.08
C ALA A 295 8.00 21.52 -4.79
N GLY A 296 7.42 20.53 -4.10
CA GLY A 296 7.13 19.22 -4.67
C GLY A 296 8.26 18.19 -4.54
N THR A 297 9.30 18.47 -3.75
CA THR A 297 10.36 17.49 -3.45
C THR A 297 9.82 16.38 -2.57
N PRO A 298 9.89 15.10 -2.99
CA PRO A 298 9.34 13.99 -2.23
C PRO A 298 10.20 13.66 -0.99
N TYR A 299 9.55 13.29 0.11
CA TYR A 299 10.21 12.78 1.32
C TYR A 299 9.28 11.82 2.09
N VAL A 300 9.85 11.08 3.04
CA VAL A 300 9.12 10.04 3.78
C VAL A 300 8.96 10.42 5.24
N VAL A 301 7.76 10.21 5.78
CA VAL A 301 7.47 10.35 7.20
C VAL A 301 6.96 9.02 7.73
N PRO A 302 7.72 8.28 8.56
CA PRO A 302 7.19 7.12 9.23
C PRO A 302 6.27 7.52 10.39
N ARG A 303 5.20 6.76 10.63
CA ARG A 303 4.38 6.86 11.85
C ARG A 303 3.94 5.47 12.31
N PRO A 304 3.66 5.24 13.60
CA PRO A 304 3.14 3.97 14.08
C PRO A 304 1.89 3.53 13.32
N LEU A 305 1.78 2.22 13.05
CA LEU A 305 0.56 1.62 12.55
C LEU A 305 -0.55 1.71 13.61
N ALA A 306 -1.73 2.14 13.18
CA ALA A 306 -2.92 2.11 14.03
C ALA A 306 -3.54 0.71 13.98
N SER A 307 -3.09 -0.19 14.86
CA SER A 307 -3.59 -1.56 14.97
C SER A 307 -4.12 -1.87 16.38
N SER A 308 -5.17 -2.69 16.47
CA SER A 308 -5.68 -3.28 17.71
C SER A 308 -5.40 -4.77 17.68
N GLU A 309 -4.84 -5.31 18.76
CA GLU A 309 -4.50 -6.74 18.85
C GLU A 309 -5.72 -7.64 18.61
N ALA A 310 -6.84 -7.34 19.24
CA ALA A 310 -8.08 -8.12 19.11
C ALA A 310 -8.62 -8.10 17.66
N THR A 311 -8.67 -6.92 17.04
CA THR A 311 -9.12 -6.76 15.64
C THR A 311 -8.16 -7.45 14.67
N SER A 312 -6.86 -7.33 14.91
CA SER A 312 -5.81 -7.95 14.10
C SER A 312 -5.91 -9.47 14.14
N ALA A 313 -6.04 -10.06 15.34
CA ALA A 313 -6.21 -11.50 15.51
C ALA A 313 -7.48 -12.01 14.80
N PHE A 314 -8.61 -11.32 14.96
CA PHE A 314 -9.85 -11.65 14.27
C PHE A 314 -9.71 -11.60 12.74
N LEU A 315 -9.10 -10.54 12.19
CA LEU A 315 -8.95 -10.38 10.75
C LEU A 315 -7.99 -11.42 10.16
N MET A 316 -6.90 -11.74 10.86
CA MET A 316 -5.97 -12.80 10.46
C MET A 316 -6.68 -14.16 10.41
N ASP A 317 -7.46 -14.52 11.42
CA ASP A 317 -8.27 -15.76 11.44
C ASP A 317 -9.26 -15.83 10.26
N ARG A 318 -9.94 -14.71 9.97
CA ARG A 318 -10.88 -14.65 8.83
C ARG A 318 -10.18 -14.78 7.49
N LEU A 319 -9.03 -14.16 7.31
CA LEU A 319 -8.24 -14.29 6.07
C LEU A 319 -7.71 -15.70 5.89
N ASP A 320 -7.20 -16.32 6.96
CA ASP A 320 -6.71 -17.70 6.95
C ASP A 320 -7.84 -18.70 6.61
N SER A 321 -9.01 -18.53 7.23
CA SER A 321 -10.21 -19.33 6.93
C SER A 321 -10.63 -19.21 5.46
N LEU A 322 -10.49 -18.04 4.86
CA LEU A 322 -10.76 -17.85 3.43
C LEU A 322 -9.71 -18.57 2.56
N VAL A 323 -8.41 -18.51 2.91
CA VAL A 323 -7.37 -19.26 2.19
C VAL A 323 -7.67 -20.76 2.22
N GLU A 324 -8.03 -21.32 3.38
CA GLU A 324 -8.41 -22.74 3.50
C GLU A 324 -9.63 -23.07 2.64
N LYS A 325 -10.72 -22.29 2.78
CA LYS A 325 -11.96 -22.49 2.04
C LYS A 325 -11.71 -22.54 0.53
N PHE A 326 -10.94 -21.60 -0.01
CA PHE A 326 -10.69 -21.53 -1.44
C PHE A 326 -9.69 -22.57 -1.93
N SER A 327 -8.70 -22.95 -1.11
CA SER A 327 -7.78 -24.04 -1.43
C SER A 327 -8.53 -25.38 -1.58
N LEU A 328 -9.47 -25.66 -0.66
CA LEU A 328 -10.32 -26.84 -0.74
C LEU A 328 -11.25 -26.81 -1.96
N LYS A 329 -11.92 -25.68 -2.20
CA LYS A 329 -12.88 -25.53 -3.32
C LYS A 329 -12.23 -25.77 -4.69
N LEU A 330 -10.96 -25.41 -4.85
CA LEU A 330 -10.25 -25.51 -6.13
C LEU A 330 -9.48 -26.83 -6.29
N GLY A 331 -9.61 -27.76 -5.33
CA GLY A 331 -8.94 -29.06 -5.39
C GLY A 331 -7.42 -28.96 -5.26
N TRP A 332 -6.91 -27.84 -4.77
CA TRP A 332 -5.49 -27.64 -4.51
C TRP A 332 -5.15 -28.24 -3.16
N ALA A 333 -5.16 -29.58 -3.13
CA ALA A 333 -4.46 -30.30 -2.08
C ALA A 333 -2.97 -29.99 -2.23
N ASP A 334 -2.40 -29.51 -1.14
CA ASP A 334 -1.05 -29.01 -1.03
C ASP A 334 -0.01 -30.13 -1.21
N LYS A 335 0.19 -30.60 -2.45
CA LYS A 335 1.05 -31.76 -2.74
C LYS A 335 2.54 -31.39 -2.73
N ASP A 336 2.89 -30.15 -3.03
CA ASP A 336 4.29 -29.69 -3.14
C ASP A 336 4.72 -28.74 -2.00
N ASN A 337 3.81 -28.32 -1.11
CA ASN A 337 4.11 -27.42 0.02
C ASN A 337 3.89 -28.11 1.38
N GLN A 338 4.23 -29.40 1.50
CA GLN A 338 4.08 -30.19 2.74
C GLN A 338 4.76 -29.57 3.98
N HIS A 339 5.65 -28.58 3.81
CA HIS A 339 6.26 -27.83 4.92
C HIS A 339 5.53 -26.54 5.33
N ILE A 340 4.58 -26.07 4.51
CA ILE A 340 3.73 -24.90 4.80
C ILE A 340 2.29 -25.32 4.54
N THR A 341 1.86 -26.40 5.21
CA THR A 341 0.41 -26.62 5.33
C THR A 341 -0.18 -25.35 5.92
N THR A 342 -1.37 -24.98 5.45
CA THR A 342 -2.14 -23.88 6.04
C THR A 342 -2.22 -24.07 7.57
N LYS A 343 -2.20 -25.31 8.06
CA LYS A 343 -1.97 -25.67 9.48
C LYS A 343 -0.62 -25.25 10.09
N ALA A 344 0.53 -25.34 9.42
CA ALA A 344 1.81 -24.82 9.93
C ALA A 344 1.85 -23.28 9.99
N PHE A 345 1.13 -22.59 9.10
CA PHE A 345 0.96 -21.14 9.12
C PHE A 345 -0.12 -20.68 10.13
N ILE A 346 -1.15 -21.50 10.38
CA ILE A 346 -2.30 -21.24 11.27
C ILE A 346 -2.08 -21.71 12.72
N PHE A 347 -1.45 -22.87 12.94
CA PHE A 347 -1.22 -23.48 14.27
C PHE A 347 0.17 -23.20 14.84
N GLY A 348 0.82 -22.11 14.41
CA GLY A 348 1.88 -21.48 15.20
C GLY A 348 1.30 -20.98 16.52
N ARG A 349 1.14 -21.91 17.47
CA ARG A 349 0.51 -21.82 18.78
C ARG A 349 0.69 -20.42 19.38
N MET A 350 -0.44 -19.82 19.79
CA MET A 350 -0.54 -18.69 20.73
C MET A 350 0.39 -18.92 21.93
N GLY A 351 1.65 -18.54 21.79
CA GLY A 351 2.50 -18.08 22.87
C GLY A 351 2.57 -16.58 22.68
N CYS A 352 2.09 -15.84 23.68
CA CYS A 352 2.31 -14.41 23.77
C CYS A 352 3.81 -14.13 23.60
N VAL A 353 4.23 -13.66 22.43
CA VAL A 353 5.59 -13.16 22.18
C VAL A 353 5.46 -11.67 21.88
N MET A 354 4.88 -10.93 22.82
CA MET A 354 5.01 -9.47 22.90
C MET A 354 5.81 -9.02 24.13
N ASP A 355 6.15 -9.92 25.05
CA ASP A 355 6.95 -9.61 26.25
C ASP A 355 8.44 -9.27 25.99
N LYS A 356 8.84 -9.07 24.72
CA LYS A 356 10.20 -8.62 24.37
C LYS A 356 10.24 -7.48 23.36
N MET A 357 9.14 -6.74 23.16
CA MET A 357 9.19 -5.51 22.35
C MET A 357 9.34 -4.31 23.28
N GLY A 358 10.58 -3.84 23.43
CA GLY A 358 10.88 -2.58 24.11
C GLY A 358 10.18 -1.39 23.47
N PRO A 359 10.12 -0.23 24.17
CA PRO A 359 9.51 0.98 23.65
C PRO A 359 10.10 1.38 22.30
N LEU A 360 9.30 2.05 21.46
CA LEU A 360 9.76 2.70 20.23
C LEU A 360 10.91 3.65 20.59
N GLU A 361 12.13 3.36 20.17
CA GLU A 361 13.25 4.28 20.36
C GLU A 361 13.08 5.52 19.47
N ASP A 362 13.40 6.70 19.99
CA ASP A 362 13.30 8.03 19.32
C ASP A 362 14.23 8.21 18.08
N GLY A 363 14.73 7.11 17.48
CA GLY A 363 15.78 7.09 16.48
C GLY A 363 15.34 7.25 15.01
N HIS A 364 14.06 7.26 14.69
CA HIS A 364 13.63 7.30 13.27
C HIS A 364 13.78 8.70 12.65
N SER A 365 14.95 8.94 12.05
CA SER A 365 15.24 10.17 11.30
C SER A 365 14.36 10.27 10.03
N ILE A 366 13.67 11.40 9.86
CA ILE A 366 12.96 11.74 8.62
C ILE A 366 13.98 11.81 7.49
N ARG A 367 13.79 11.05 6.41
CA ARG A 367 14.67 11.05 5.23
C ARG A 367 13.95 11.63 4.01
N ALA A 368 14.67 12.42 3.21
CA ALA A 368 14.23 12.94 1.92
C ALA A 368 15.08 12.33 0.80
N LEU A 369 14.47 12.19 -0.38
CA LEU A 369 15.19 11.74 -1.55
C LEU A 369 15.93 12.94 -2.15
N ASP A 370 17.26 12.87 -2.20
CA ASP A 370 18.03 13.74 -3.08
C ASP A 370 17.85 13.24 -4.52
N GLN A 371 17.35 14.10 -5.42
CA GLN A 371 17.08 13.72 -6.80
C GLN A 371 18.35 13.58 -7.66
N HIS A 372 19.42 14.27 -7.30
CA HIS A 372 20.71 14.23 -7.97
C HIS A 372 21.50 12.98 -7.61
N THR A 373 21.65 12.70 -6.32
CA THR A 373 22.41 11.54 -5.82
C THR A 373 21.57 10.27 -5.72
N ASN A 374 20.24 10.42 -5.70
CA ASN A 374 19.28 9.34 -5.50
C ASN A 374 19.44 8.58 -4.18
N THR A 375 20.05 9.22 -3.19
CA THR A 375 20.19 8.71 -1.84
C THR A 375 19.15 9.32 -0.91
N TRP A 376 18.83 8.58 0.15
CA TRP A 376 17.93 9.03 1.19
C TRP A 376 18.73 9.77 2.26
N GLU A 377 18.58 11.08 2.33
CA GLU A 377 19.35 11.92 3.24
C GLU A 377 18.51 12.37 4.46
N PRO A 378 19.10 12.44 5.67
CA PRO A 378 18.42 12.96 6.84
C PRO A 378 17.96 14.41 6.65
N VAL A 379 16.72 14.72 6.99
CA VAL A 379 16.19 16.09 6.91
C VAL A 379 16.72 16.93 8.08
N SER A 380 17.30 18.10 7.77
CA SER A 380 17.93 19.01 8.74
C SER A 380 16.95 19.54 9.80
N ARG A 381 17.42 19.86 11.02
CA ARG A 381 16.58 20.40 12.12
C ARG A 381 15.90 21.75 11.76
N LYS A 382 16.53 22.60 10.94
CA LYS A 382 15.94 23.90 10.50
C LYS A 382 14.70 23.69 9.62
N ASP A 383 14.66 22.63 8.82
CA ASP A 383 13.51 22.25 7.99
C ASP A 383 12.41 21.53 8.78
N ARG A 384 12.70 21.02 9.98
CA ARG A 384 11.72 20.37 10.88
C ARG A 384 10.83 21.39 11.58
N VAL A 385 11.37 22.54 11.98
CA VAL A 385 10.68 23.53 12.82
C VAL A 385 9.64 24.35 12.02
N SER A 386 9.90 24.69 10.76
CA SER A 386 8.87 25.34 9.91
C SER A 386 7.73 24.39 9.51
N LYS A 387 7.96 23.07 9.59
CA LYS A 387 6.99 22.01 9.26
C LYS A 387 6.14 21.55 10.45
N PHE A 388 6.64 21.67 11.69
CA PHE A 388 5.92 21.24 12.90
C PHE A 388 4.83 22.23 13.35
N MET A 389 4.99 23.53 13.10
CA MET A 389 4.00 24.54 13.52
C MET A 389 2.61 24.41 12.87
N CYS A 390 2.45 23.61 11.81
CA CYS A 390 1.15 23.35 11.18
C CYS A 390 0.46 22.06 11.67
N LEU A 391 1.15 21.16 12.40
CA LEU A 391 0.58 19.90 12.88
C LEU A 391 -0.17 20.06 14.22
N ASN A 392 0.20 21.05 15.03
CA ASN A 392 -0.37 21.27 16.37
C ASN A 392 -1.82 21.78 16.37
N ALA A 393 -2.42 22.05 15.20
CA ALA A 393 -3.78 22.56 15.10
C ALA A 393 -4.84 21.50 14.77
N LEU A 394 -4.47 20.22 14.61
CA LEU A 394 -5.35 19.20 13.99
C LEU A 394 -5.58 17.92 14.80
N ASP A 395 -5.10 17.81 16.05
CA ASP A 395 -5.41 16.68 16.92
C ASP A 395 -5.55 17.12 18.41
N PRO A 396 -6.79 17.27 18.93
CA PRO A 396 -7.02 17.65 20.32
C PRO A 396 -6.64 16.55 21.34
N GLU A 397 -6.48 15.29 20.94
CA GLU A 397 -6.13 14.19 21.87
C GLU A 397 -4.63 14.10 22.16
N LEU A 398 -3.78 14.80 21.40
CA LEU A 398 -2.33 14.84 21.60
C LEU A 398 -1.87 15.70 22.79
N HIS A 399 -2.80 16.35 23.50
CA HIS A 399 -2.48 17.42 24.46
C HIS A 399 -2.00 16.95 25.84
N LEU A 400 -1.93 15.63 26.13
CA LEU A 400 -1.75 15.14 27.51
C LEU A 400 -0.48 14.31 27.81
N SER A 401 0.37 13.97 26.84
CA SER A 401 1.53 13.10 27.12
C SER A 401 2.92 13.61 26.74
N ILE A 402 3.06 14.83 26.20
CA ILE A 402 4.37 15.32 25.68
C ILE A 402 5.00 16.41 26.59
N TRP A 403 4.36 16.80 27.69
CA TRP A 403 4.90 17.80 28.64
C TRP A 403 5.10 17.27 30.07
N LYS A 404 5.45 15.99 30.21
CA LYS A 404 6.07 15.47 31.43
C LYS A 404 7.40 14.82 31.08
N ASP A 405 8.42 15.66 30.95
CA ASP A 405 9.62 15.64 31.81
C ASP A 405 10.44 16.91 31.56
#